data_AF-A0A3N4IXL0-F1
#
_entry.id   AF-A0A3N4IXL0-F1
#
_cell.length_a   1.000
_cell.length_b   1.000
_cell.length_c   1.000
_cell.angle_alpha   90.00
_cell.angle_beta   90.00
_cell.angle_gamma   90.00
#
_symmetry.space_group_name_H-M   'P 1'
#
loop_
_entity.id
_entity.type
_entity.pdbx_description
1 polymer ?
#
loop_
_entity_poly.entity_id
_entity_poly.type
_entity_poly.pdbx_seq_one_letter_code
_entity_poly.pdbx_strand_id
1 'polypeptide(L)'
;MCREKAVGLGLGHELRDVGESDTAFKPSSRPLESNWPTVVFECGVSESLKRLTVDSRWWLDNSAGGVKIVLLFSISKAARSIHIEKWEMLTVQNPHATPANAHPFVSRPTKVHEVDIAGPVALAPAEHAPTAPTPAFPAPAGPAPVVTGAPLTLDFDKIFLRQPHQGEGNIILTAQDL
;
A
#
# COMPACT_ATOMS: atom_id res chain seq x y z
N MET A 1 -14.43 5.07 -9.57
CA MET A 1 -14.20 5.74 -10.86
C MET A 1 -12.90 6.51 -10.72
N CYS A 2 -11.80 5.96 -11.26
CA CYS A 2 -10.46 6.52 -11.10
C CYS A 2 -10.19 7.55 -12.21
N ARG A 3 -10.01 8.82 -11.85
CA ARG A 3 -9.29 9.87 -12.58
C ARG A 3 -9.33 11.12 -11.69
N GLU A 4 -8.25 11.82 -11.39
CA GLU A 4 -7.15 12.20 -12.27
C GLU A 4 -5.76 12.03 -11.64
N LYS A 5 -4.87 11.49 -12.48
CA LYS A 5 -3.43 11.59 -12.35
C LYS A 5 -3.05 13.05 -12.20
N ALA A 6 -2.25 13.37 -11.18
CA ALA A 6 -1.67 14.69 -11.03
C ALA A 6 -0.93 15.08 -12.32
N VAL A 7 -1.59 15.95 -13.07
CA VAL A 7 -1.12 16.74 -14.21
C VAL A 7 -0.68 15.94 -15.45
N GLY A 8 -1.61 15.86 -16.40
CA GLY A 8 -1.31 15.70 -17.82
C GLY A 8 -1.81 14.38 -18.41
N LEU A 9 -3.09 14.31 -18.72
CA LEU A 9 -3.66 13.85 -19.99
C LEU A 9 -5.19 13.95 -19.90
N GLY A 10 -5.74 14.97 -20.55
CA GLY A 10 -7.13 15.40 -20.43
C GLY A 10 -8.18 14.37 -20.87
N LEU A 11 -9.40 14.57 -20.39
CA LEU A 11 -10.63 14.73 -21.17
C LEU A 11 -11.81 14.88 -20.17
N GLY A 12 -12.33 16.10 -20.06
CA GLY A 12 -13.77 16.42 -20.06
C GLY A 12 -14.66 16.09 -18.85
N HIS A 13 -15.07 17.17 -18.18
CA HIS A 13 -16.43 17.48 -17.70
C HIS A 13 -16.85 17.09 -16.27
N GLU A 14 -16.66 18.08 -15.36
CA GLU A 14 -17.64 18.68 -14.44
C GLU A 14 -18.60 17.75 -13.67
N LEU A 15 -18.40 17.64 -12.35
CA LEU A 15 -19.41 17.87 -11.29
C LEU A 15 -18.73 17.88 -9.91
N ARG A 16 -19.33 18.64 -8.98
CA ARG A 16 -18.75 19.24 -7.77
C ARG A 16 -18.65 18.31 -6.55
N ASP A 17 -17.59 18.56 -5.78
CA ASP A 17 -17.50 18.68 -4.31
C ASP A 17 -18.09 17.56 -3.42
N VAL A 18 -17.23 16.64 -2.97
CA VAL A 18 -17.21 16.06 -1.60
C VAL A 18 -15.88 15.31 -1.42
N GLY A 19 -15.18 15.49 -0.30
CA GLY A 19 -13.80 15.03 -0.11
C GLY A 19 -13.63 13.51 0.06
N GLU A 20 -12.58 12.92 -0.52
CA GLU A 20 -12.14 11.54 -0.30
C GLU A 20 -10.80 11.29 -1.04
N SER A 21 -9.69 11.09 -0.32
CA SER A 21 -8.47 10.50 -0.89
C SER A 21 -8.12 9.27 -0.08
N ASP A 22 -8.80 8.15 -0.38
CA ASP A 22 -8.64 6.88 0.32
C ASP A 22 -7.36 6.12 -0.07
N THR A 23 -6.54 6.67 -0.96
CA THR A 23 -5.43 5.97 -1.60
C THR A 23 -4.07 6.59 -1.33
N ALA A 24 -3.97 7.63 -0.50
CA ALA A 24 -2.69 8.26 -0.17
C ALA A 24 -2.70 8.93 1.20
N PHE A 25 -1.54 8.92 1.87
CA PHE A 25 -1.32 9.65 3.11
C PHE A 25 -0.29 10.77 2.91
N LYS A 26 -0.66 11.97 3.35
CA LYS A 26 0.18 13.17 3.34
C LYS A 26 0.30 13.71 4.78
N PRO A 27 1.52 13.82 5.35
CA PRO A 27 1.68 14.35 6.69
C PRO A 27 1.43 15.86 6.70
N SER A 28 1.02 16.40 7.84
CA SER A 28 0.75 17.84 8.02
C SER A 28 1.97 18.74 7.78
N SER A 29 3.19 18.18 7.81
CA SER A 29 4.43 18.85 7.38
C SER A 29 4.47 19.17 5.89
N ARG A 30 3.51 18.67 5.08
CA ARG A 30 3.29 18.98 3.67
C ARG A 30 1.92 19.64 3.47
N PRO A 31 1.82 20.95 3.75
CA PRO A 31 0.53 21.64 3.80
C PRO A 31 -0.03 21.98 2.41
N LEU A 32 0.78 21.92 1.35
CA LEU A 32 0.31 22.28 0.01
C LEU A 32 -0.38 21.08 -0.65
N GLU A 33 -1.45 21.34 -1.39
CA GLU A 33 -2.14 20.33 -2.19
C GLU A 33 -1.27 19.76 -3.32
N SER A 34 -0.34 20.55 -3.82
CA SER A 34 0.65 20.11 -4.83
C SER A 34 1.78 19.26 -4.26
N ASN A 35 1.88 19.12 -2.93
CA ASN A 35 2.91 18.26 -2.36
C ASN A 35 2.55 16.79 -2.57
N TRP A 36 3.55 16.01 -3.01
CA TRP A 36 3.42 14.56 -3.06
C TRP A 36 3.05 13.98 -1.68
N PRO A 37 2.24 12.91 -1.62
CA PRO A 37 2.06 12.13 -0.40
C PRO A 37 3.37 11.43 0.00
N THR A 38 3.45 10.94 1.23
CA THR A 38 4.58 10.10 1.67
C THR A 38 4.28 8.61 1.52
N VAL A 39 3.01 8.22 1.63
CA VAL A 39 2.54 6.84 1.40
C VAL A 39 1.47 6.84 0.32
N VAL A 40 1.57 5.91 -0.63
CA VAL A 40 0.55 5.66 -1.65
C VAL A 40 0.08 4.21 -1.54
N PHE A 41 -1.22 4.00 -1.67
CA PHE A 41 -1.86 2.69 -1.69
C PHE A 41 -2.37 2.40 -3.10
N GLU A 42 -1.88 1.33 -3.71
CA GLU A 42 -2.34 0.83 -5.00
C GLU A 42 -3.06 -0.50 -4.78
N CYS A 43 -4.27 -0.66 -5.31
CA CYS A 43 -5.05 -1.88 -5.11
C CYS A 43 -5.72 -2.33 -6.41
N GLY A 44 -5.72 -3.64 -6.65
CA GLY A 44 -6.48 -4.21 -7.75
C GLY A 44 -6.55 -5.74 -7.69
N VAL A 45 -7.25 -6.32 -8.65
CA VAL A 45 -7.40 -7.78 -8.76
C VAL A 45 -6.15 -8.44 -9.37
N SER A 46 -5.92 -9.73 -9.13
CA SER A 46 -4.68 -10.46 -9.48
C SER A 46 -4.21 -10.32 -10.94
N GLU A 47 -5.14 -10.23 -11.89
CA GLU A 47 -4.86 -9.99 -13.31
C GLU A 47 -4.25 -8.60 -13.60
N SER A 48 -4.34 -7.67 -12.65
CA SER A 48 -3.74 -6.34 -12.71
C SER A 48 -2.36 -6.23 -12.08
N LEU A 49 -1.82 -7.30 -11.45
CA LEU A 49 -0.57 -7.22 -10.66
C LEU A 49 0.58 -6.57 -11.44
N LYS A 50 0.83 -7.00 -12.68
CA LYS A 50 1.90 -6.41 -13.52
C LYS A 50 1.74 -4.91 -13.73
N ARG A 51 0.50 -4.44 -13.91
CA ARG A 51 0.17 -3.03 -14.09
C ARG A 51 0.34 -2.27 -12.78
N LEU A 52 -0.17 -2.81 -11.67
CA LEU A 52 -0.02 -2.22 -10.35
C LEU A 52 1.44 -2.08 -9.95
N THR A 53 2.30 -3.04 -10.30
CA THR A 53 3.75 -2.95 -10.07
C THR A 53 4.35 -1.80 -10.88
N VAL A 54 3.95 -1.60 -12.14
CA VAL A 54 4.41 -0.47 -12.96
C VAL A 54 3.95 0.86 -12.34
N ASP A 55 2.68 0.95 -11.95
CA ASP A 55 2.11 2.15 -11.32
C ASP A 55 2.83 2.46 -9.99
N SER A 56 3.11 1.44 -9.17
CA SER A 56 3.84 1.58 -7.90
C SER A 56 5.27 2.11 -8.09
N ARG A 57 5.98 1.61 -9.10
CA ARG A 57 7.33 2.10 -9.44
C ARG A 57 7.28 3.54 -9.96
N TRP A 58 6.27 3.86 -10.77
CA TRP A 58 6.09 5.21 -11.32
C TRP A 58 5.99 6.28 -10.23
N TRP A 59 5.24 6.02 -9.14
CA TRP A 59 5.13 6.94 -8.01
C TRP A 59 6.49 7.27 -7.37
N LEU A 60 7.33 6.25 -7.19
CA LEU A 60 8.66 6.42 -6.60
C LEU A 60 9.63 7.13 -7.56
N ASP A 61 9.58 6.80 -8.85
CA ASP A 61 10.45 7.42 -9.86
C ASP A 61 10.11 8.89 -10.14
N ASN A 62 8.82 9.25 -10.17
CA ASN A 62 8.37 10.58 -10.63
C ASN A 62 8.13 11.58 -9.50
N SER A 63 8.06 11.12 -8.25
CA SER A 63 7.82 12.02 -7.11
C SER A 63 9.06 12.81 -6.67
N ALA A 64 10.22 12.60 -7.32
CA ALA A 64 11.51 13.18 -6.92
C ALA A 64 11.84 12.91 -5.43
N GLY A 65 11.51 11.71 -4.95
CA GLY A 65 11.66 11.33 -3.54
C GLY A 65 10.57 11.89 -2.62
N GLY A 66 9.51 12.49 -3.17
CA GLY A 66 8.34 12.94 -2.44
C GLY A 66 7.60 11.77 -1.78
N VAL A 67 7.33 10.72 -2.55
CA VAL A 67 6.77 9.45 -2.05
C VAL A 67 7.88 8.63 -1.41
N LYS A 68 7.62 8.08 -0.23
CA LYS A 68 8.58 7.28 0.53
C LYS A 68 8.24 5.79 0.49
N ILE A 69 6.94 5.46 0.54
CA ILE A 69 6.44 4.10 0.57
C ILE A 69 5.28 3.97 -0.42
N VAL A 70 5.26 2.89 -1.19
CA VAL A 70 4.06 2.45 -1.91
C VAL A 70 3.65 1.08 -1.41
N LEU A 71 2.39 0.91 -1.04
CA LEU A 71 1.80 -0.36 -0.65
C LEU A 71 0.88 -0.84 -1.77
N LEU A 72 1.26 -1.94 -2.42
CA LEU A 72 0.48 -2.57 -3.48
C LEU A 72 -0.31 -3.73 -2.89
N PHE A 73 -1.61 -3.77 -3.13
CA PHE A 73 -2.52 -4.85 -2.76
C PHE A 73 -3.06 -5.52 -4.01
N SER A 74 -2.80 -6.81 -4.16
CA SER A 74 -3.32 -7.62 -5.26
C SER A 74 -4.24 -8.71 -4.72
N ILE A 75 -5.51 -8.64 -5.11
CA ILE A 75 -6.57 -9.49 -4.55
C ILE A 75 -6.94 -10.57 -5.57
N SER A 76 -6.86 -11.83 -5.16
CA SER A 76 -7.35 -12.96 -5.95
C SER A 76 -8.62 -13.53 -5.32
N LYS A 77 -9.77 -13.25 -5.94
CA LYS A 77 -11.05 -13.83 -5.50
C LYS A 77 -11.09 -15.34 -5.70
N ALA A 78 -10.49 -15.82 -6.80
CA ALA A 78 -10.44 -17.24 -7.12
C ALA A 78 -9.59 -18.04 -6.12
N ALA A 79 -8.42 -17.52 -5.77
CA ALA A 79 -7.53 -18.14 -4.78
C ALA A 79 -7.91 -17.80 -3.33
N ARG A 80 -8.84 -16.86 -3.12
CA ARG A 80 -9.17 -16.27 -1.82
C ARG A 80 -7.90 -15.81 -1.10
N SER A 81 -7.13 -14.96 -1.77
CA SER A 81 -5.87 -14.46 -1.24
C SER A 81 -5.68 -12.97 -1.50
N ILE A 82 -4.85 -12.36 -0.67
CA ILE A 82 -4.37 -10.99 -0.81
C ILE A 82 -2.84 -11.06 -0.80
N HIS A 83 -2.23 -10.44 -1.80
CA HIS A 83 -0.79 -10.27 -1.90
C HIS A 83 -0.46 -8.80 -1.70
N ILE A 84 0.41 -8.50 -0.74
CA ILE A 84 0.79 -7.15 -0.36
C ILE A 84 2.28 -6.98 -0.67
N GLU A 85 2.64 -5.95 -1.43
CA GLU A 85 4.03 -5.57 -1.65
C GLU A 85 4.29 -4.19 -1.05
N LYS A 86 5.43 -4.04 -0.37
CA LYS A 86 5.96 -2.73 0.05
C LYS A 86 7.11 -2.34 -0.86
N TRP A 87 6.99 -1.18 -1.47
CA TRP A 87 7.99 -0.62 -2.36
C TRP A 87 8.57 0.68 -1.80
N GLU A 88 9.89 0.83 -1.94
CA GLU A 88 10.62 2.03 -1.56
C GLU A 88 11.72 2.35 -2.57
N MET A 89 12.23 3.59 -2.54
CA MET A 89 13.41 3.98 -3.30
C MET A 89 14.67 3.57 -2.53
N LEU A 90 15.38 2.55 -3.03
CA LEU A 90 16.63 2.09 -2.42
C LEU A 90 17.82 2.29 -3.37
N THR A 91 18.96 2.65 -2.78
CA THR A 91 20.25 2.66 -3.46
C THR A 91 20.83 1.24 -3.46
N VAL A 92 20.87 0.62 -4.63
CA VAL A 92 21.36 -0.75 -4.83
C VAL A 92 22.62 -0.74 -5.69
N GLN A 93 23.35 -1.86 -5.69
CA GLN A 93 24.45 -2.04 -6.63
C GLN A 93 23.94 -1.96 -8.06
N ASN A 94 24.65 -1.23 -8.90
CA ASN A 94 24.28 -1.05 -10.29
C ASN A 94 24.62 -2.33 -11.08
N PRO A 95 23.62 -3.12 -11.54
CA PRO A 95 23.88 -4.32 -12.32
C PRO A 95 24.48 -4.02 -13.71
N HIS A 96 24.40 -2.77 -14.16
CA HIS A 96 24.93 -2.31 -15.45
C HIS A 96 26.23 -1.52 -15.28
N ALA A 97 26.90 -1.61 -14.13
CA ALA A 97 28.21 -1.01 -13.95
C ALA A 97 29.21 -1.64 -14.95
N THR A 98 29.87 -0.80 -15.73
CA THR A 98 30.93 -1.22 -16.66
C THR A 98 32.25 -0.60 -16.24
N PRO A 99 33.40 -1.19 -16.62
CA PRO A 99 34.71 -0.61 -16.31
C PRO A 99 34.88 0.84 -16.82
N ALA A 100 34.20 1.19 -17.92
CA ALA A 100 34.26 2.53 -18.52
C ALA A 100 33.31 3.56 -17.86
N ASN A 101 32.30 3.11 -17.11
CA ASN A 101 31.35 3.95 -16.39
C ASN A 101 31.03 3.32 -15.04
N ALA A 102 31.94 3.48 -14.09
CA ALA A 102 31.79 3.00 -12.73
C ALA A 102 30.84 3.90 -11.93
N HIS A 103 29.54 3.79 -12.20
CA HIS A 103 28.51 4.19 -11.25
C HIS A 103 28.13 2.95 -10.45
N PRO A 104 28.81 2.66 -9.31
CA PRO A 104 28.65 1.39 -8.59
C PRO A 104 27.26 1.25 -7.96
N PHE A 105 26.54 2.35 -7.76
CA PHE A 105 25.24 2.38 -7.13
C PHE A 105 24.23 3.18 -7.94
N VAL A 106 22.96 2.79 -7.82
CA VAL A 106 21.83 3.46 -8.45
C VAL A 106 20.62 3.37 -7.53
N SER A 107 19.90 4.48 -7.38
CA SER A 107 18.63 4.50 -6.68
C SER A 107 17.52 4.02 -7.61
N ARG A 108 16.73 3.06 -7.16
CA ARG A 108 15.58 2.57 -7.93
C ARG A 108 14.43 2.10 -7.02
N PRO A 109 13.19 2.12 -7.53
CA PRO A 109 12.06 1.49 -6.87
C PRO A 109 12.33 -0.01 -6.69
N THR A 110 12.30 -0.43 -5.43
CA THR A 110 12.63 -1.79 -5.02
C THR A 110 11.54 -2.32 -4.11
N LYS A 111 11.09 -3.56 -4.34
CA LYS A 111 10.23 -4.28 -3.41
C LYS A 111 11.07 -4.64 -2.19
N VAL A 112 10.78 -4.03 -1.06
CA VAL A 112 11.54 -4.20 0.18
C VAL A 112 10.90 -5.22 1.11
N HIS A 113 9.60 -5.49 0.93
CA HIS A 113 8.85 -6.43 1.75
C HIS A 113 7.64 -6.98 0.99
N GLU A 114 7.19 -8.16 1.37
CA GLU A 114 6.03 -8.85 0.80
C GLU A 114 5.29 -9.62 1.88
N VAL A 115 3.96 -9.61 1.81
CA VAL A 115 3.08 -10.40 2.68
C VAL A 115 2.02 -11.08 1.83
N ASP A 116 1.78 -12.36 2.07
CA ASP A 116 0.66 -13.11 1.50
C ASP A 116 -0.32 -13.50 2.59
N ILE A 117 -1.60 -13.32 2.29
CA ILE A 117 -2.72 -13.74 3.14
C ILE A 117 -3.53 -14.74 2.33
N ALA A 118 -3.65 -15.97 2.81
CA ALA A 118 -4.35 -17.07 2.13
C ALA A 118 -5.37 -17.75 3.06
N GLY A 119 -6.57 -18.04 2.55
CA GLY A 119 -7.61 -18.73 3.30
C GLY A 119 -8.97 -18.07 3.14
N PRO A 120 -10.03 -18.51 3.85
CA PRO A 120 -11.26 -17.74 3.89
C PRO A 120 -10.96 -16.41 4.59
N VAL A 121 -10.68 -15.37 3.79
CA VAL A 121 -10.72 -13.99 4.27
C VAL A 121 -12.14 -13.79 4.78
N ALA A 122 -12.30 -13.78 6.10
CA ALA A 122 -13.59 -13.58 6.72
C ALA A 122 -14.02 -12.16 6.38
N LEU A 123 -14.89 -12.02 5.38
CA LEU A 123 -15.69 -10.81 5.26
C LEU A 123 -16.52 -10.76 6.54
N ALA A 124 -16.21 -9.81 7.41
CA ALA A 124 -17.01 -9.57 8.60
C ALA A 124 -18.49 -9.55 8.19
N PRO A 125 -19.39 -10.30 8.86
CA PRO A 125 -20.80 -10.21 8.56
C PRO A 125 -21.24 -8.76 8.74
N ALA A 126 -21.93 -8.19 7.75
CA ALA A 126 -22.55 -6.89 7.88
C ALA A 126 -23.47 -6.89 9.11
N GLU A 127 -23.11 -6.15 10.16
CA GLU A 127 -23.84 -6.08 11.44
C GLU A 127 -25.17 -5.30 11.32
N HIS A 128 -26.03 -5.59 10.36
CA HIS A 128 -27.37 -5.01 10.28
C HIS A 128 -28.42 -6.05 9.89
N ALA A 129 -28.79 -6.87 10.87
CA ALA A 129 -30.15 -7.42 10.96
C ALA A 129 -30.52 -7.57 12.44
N PRO A 130 -31.54 -6.88 12.97
CA PRO A 130 -32.09 -7.23 14.26
C PRO A 130 -32.94 -8.49 14.08
N THR A 131 -32.88 -9.45 14.99
CA THR A 131 -34.01 -10.02 15.76
C THR A 131 -33.69 -11.41 16.33
N ALA A 132 -33.96 -11.54 17.64
CA ALA A 132 -34.15 -12.73 18.48
C ALA A 132 -32.93 -13.47 19.11
N PRO A 133 -32.96 -13.72 20.44
CA PRO A 133 -31.92 -14.45 21.14
C PRO A 133 -32.19 -15.96 21.03
N THR A 134 -31.54 -16.62 20.07
CA THR A 134 -31.35 -18.07 20.14
C THR A 134 -29.98 -18.31 20.76
N PRO A 135 -29.80 -19.20 21.76
CA PRO A 135 -28.46 -19.61 22.18
C PRO A 135 -27.87 -20.48 21.07
N ALA A 136 -27.32 -19.83 20.05
CA ALA A 136 -26.54 -20.47 19.02
C ALA A 136 -25.21 -20.88 19.66
N PHE A 137 -24.97 -22.18 19.71
CA PHE A 137 -23.62 -22.72 19.85
C PHE A 137 -22.71 -21.95 18.88
N PRO A 138 -21.55 -21.42 19.32
CA PRO A 138 -20.63 -20.77 18.39
C PRO A 138 -20.28 -21.79 17.31
N ALA A 139 -20.67 -21.50 16.07
CA ALA A 139 -20.20 -22.26 14.92
C ALA A 139 -18.67 -22.30 14.99
N PRO A 140 -18.03 -23.46 14.71
CA PRO A 140 -16.58 -23.51 14.70
C PRO A 140 -16.09 -22.42 13.75
N ALA A 141 -15.29 -21.49 14.29
CA ALA A 141 -14.61 -20.49 13.48
C ALA A 141 -13.96 -21.25 12.33
N GLY A 142 -14.28 -20.87 11.09
CA GLY A 142 -13.62 -21.44 9.92
C GLY A 142 -12.09 -21.32 10.09
N PRO A 143 -11.31 -22.10 9.32
CA PRO A 143 -9.85 -22.01 9.42
C PRO A 143 -9.42 -20.55 9.26
N ALA A 144 -8.67 -20.05 10.23
CA ALA A 144 -8.16 -18.68 10.22
C ALA A 144 -7.32 -18.45 8.95
N PRO A 145 -7.28 -17.20 8.42
CA PRO A 145 -6.37 -16.88 7.34
C PRO A 145 -4.92 -17.18 7.75
N VAL A 146 -4.15 -17.71 6.82
CA VAL A 146 -2.72 -17.94 6.96
C VAL A 146 -2.00 -16.71 6.42
N VAL A 147 -1.25 -16.03 7.27
CA VAL A 147 -0.44 -14.86 6.91
C VAL A 147 1.03 -15.26 6.87
N THR A 148 1.69 -15.03 5.74
CA THR A 148 3.12 -15.27 5.55
C THR A 148 3.84 -13.98 5.20
N GLY A 149 5.00 -13.74 5.81
CA GLY A 149 5.78 -12.51 5.59
C GLY A 149 5.52 -11.39 6.59
N ALA A 150 4.57 -11.55 7.53
CA ALA A 150 4.39 -10.60 8.63
C ALA A 150 5.60 -10.59 9.61
N PRO A 151 5.86 -9.47 10.31
CA PRO A 151 5.11 -8.21 10.29
C PRO A 151 5.48 -7.29 9.12
N LEU A 152 4.50 -6.55 8.62
CA LEU A 152 4.74 -5.44 7.70
C LEU A 152 5.01 -4.16 8.51
N THR A 153 6.22 -3.62 8.40
CA THR A 153 6.64 -2.42 9.15
C THR A 153 6.70 -1.19 8.24
N LEU A 154 6.04 -0.11 8.63
CA LEU A 154 6.15 1.20 8.01
C LEU A 154 6.92 2.14 8.93
N ASP A 155 8.08 2.62 8.45
CA ASP A 155 8.96 3.46 9.24
C ASP A 155 8.33 4.83 9.52
N PHE A 156 8.31 5.22 10.79
CA PHE A 156 7.68 6.46 11.24
C PHE A 156 8.26 7.69 10.54
N ASP A 157 9.59 7.77 10.45
CA ASP A 157 10.27 8.92 9.86
C ASP A 157 9.97 9.06 8.36
N LYS A 158 9.72 7.95 7.65
CA LYS A 158 9.32 7.97 6.25
C LYS A 158 7.89 8.47 6.06
N ILE A 159 6.98 8.07 6.96
CA ILE A 159 5.58 8.48 6.89
C ILE A 159 5.42 9.96 7.27
N PHE A 160 6.02 10.37 8.39
CA PHE A 160 5.78 11.68 9.00
C PHE A 160 6.87 12.73 8.70
N LEU A 161 8.01 12.32 8.13
CA LEU A 161 9.16 13.18 7.79
C LEU A 161 9.77 13.88 9.00
N ARG A 162 9.67 13.26 10.17
CA ARG A 162 10.25 13.72 11.44
C ARG A 162 10.60 12.52 12.32
N GLN A 163 11.43 12.76 13.33
CA GLN A 163 11.72 11.74 14.34
C GLN A 163 10.48 11.47 15.23
N PRO A 164 10.28 10.23 15.68
CA PRO A 164 9.22 9.90 16.62
C PRO A 164 9.46 10.57 17.98
N HIS A 165 8.39 11.03 18.61
CA HIS A 165 8.41 11.47 20.00
C HIS A 165 8.18 10.28 20.94
N GLN A 166 8.25 10.51 22.26
CA GLN A 166 7.95 9.48 23.24
C GLN A 166 6.52 8.93 23.03
N GLY A 167 6.41 7.62 22.83
CA GLY A 167 5.15 6.93 22.56
C GLY A 167 4.78 6.82 21.08
N GLU A 168 5.52 7.46 20.17
CA GLU A 168 5.39 7.26 18.73
C GLU A 168 6.43 6.26 18.24
N GLY A 169 6.12 5.56 17.15
CA GLY A 169 7.02 4.56 16.58
C GLY A 169 6.52 4.06 15.24
N ASN A 170 7.25 3.10 14.68
CA ASN A 170 6.89 2.47 13.42
C ASN A 170 5.48 1.86 13.51
N ILE A 171 4.74 1.92 12.41
CA ILE A 171 3.47 1.21 12.29
C ILE A 171 3.82 -0.23 11.93
N ILE A 172 3.48 -1.17 12.83
CA ILE A 172 3.80 -2.59 12.68
C ILE A 172 2.47 -3.33 12.52
N LEU A 173 2.22 -3.88 11.33
CA LEU A 173 1.07 -4.73 11.06
C LEU A 173 1.50 -6.19 11.25
N THR A 174 1.06 -6.79 12.34
CA THR A 174 1.34 -8.20 12.66
C THR A 174 0.44 -9.14 11.88
N ALA A 175 0.68 -10.45 12.00
CA ALA A 175 -0.19 -11.45 11.38
C ALA A 175 -1.63 -11.41 11.92
N GLN A 176 -1.87 -10.84 13.10
CA GLN A 176 -3.21 -10.69 13.67
C GLN A 176 -3.94 -9.44 13.14
N ASP A 177 -3.19 -8.46 12.64
CA ASP A 177 -3.74 -7.21 12.09
C ASP A 177 -4.08 -7.31 10.59
N LEU A 178 -3.70 -8.43 9.95
CA LEU A 178 -3.75 -8.69 8.50
C LEU A 178 -4.66 -9.89 8.19
#